data_AF-A0A6G1RIC4-F1
#
_entry.id   AF-A0A6G1RIC4-F1
#
_cell.length_a   1.000
_cell.length_b   1.000
_cell.length_c   1.000
_cell.angle_alpha   90.00
_cell.angle_beta   90.00
_cell.angle_gamma   90.00
#
_symmetry.space_group_name_H-M   'P 1'
#
loop_
_entity.id
_entity.type
_entity.pdbx_description
1 polymer ?
#
loop_
_entity_poly.entity_id
_entity_poly.type
_entity_poly.pdbx_seq_one_letter_code
_entity_poly.pdbx_strand_id
1 'polypeptide(L)'
;ASPLNRGTEQANNPDRRREDSEANRRPPRRHHVTGGDSRRHLQLAPSPRACPGCAVHCGSSGKMAAAAAGLSWRRVSSFTGPVPRSRHGHRAVAIRELVIIFGGGNEGIADELHVYNTVTNQWFLPAVRGDIPPGCAAHGFVCDGTRILVFGGMVEYGRYSNDLYELQASRWLWKKVKPQAPSTGSPPCPRLGHSFSLYGNKCYLFGGLANESEDSNNNVPRYLNDFYELELQHGSGVVGWSIPVTK
;
A
#
# COMPACT_ATOMS: atom_id res chain seq x y z
N ALA A 1 68.15 -41.69 -8.81
CA ALA A 1 69.30 -41.22 -8.01
C ALA A 1 68.84 -40.02 -7.20
N SER A 2 69.34 -39.92 -5.98
CA SER A 2 68.69 -39.32 -4.80
C SER A 2 68.38 -37.80 -4.82
N PRO A 3 67.42 -37.37 -3.97
CA PRO A 3 67.02 -35.97 -3.69
C PRO A 3 67.70 -35.41 -2.43
N LEU A 4 67.59 -34.09 -2.16
CA LEU A 4 67.84 -33.45 -0.85
C LEU A 4 66.92 -32.20 -0.73
N ASN A 5 65.94 -32.20 0.18
CA ASN A 5 65.94 -31.58 1.54
C ASN A 5 65.99 -30.04 1.50
N ARG A 6 65.35 -29.25 2.35
CA ARG A 6 64.39 -29.36 3.48
C ARG A 6 64.20 -27.90 3.92
N GLY A 7 63.05 -27.51 4.45
CA GLY A 7 62.87 -26.17 5.01
C GLY A 7 61.46 -25.91 5.53
N THR A 8 61.14 -26.55 6.65
CA THR A 8 60.02 -26.22 7.55
C THR A 8 60.42 -25.07 8.49
N GLU A 9 59.49 -24.17 8.85
CA GLU A 9 59.14 -23.77 10.24
C GLU A 9 58.23 -22.51 10.26
N GLN A 10 57.03 -22.66 10.84
CA GLN A 10 56.51 -21.99 12.07
C GLN A 10 56.07 -20.52 11.86
N ALA A 11 54.77 -20.23 11.85
CA ALA A 11 53.86 -20.10 13.01
C ALA A 11 54.31 -19.03 14.02
N ASN A 12 53.58 -17.90 14.05
CA ASN A 12 53.47 -17.07 15.24
C ASN A 12 52.11 -16.35 15.28
N ASN A 13 51.32 -16.77 16.26
CA ASN A 13 50.12 -16.11 16.79
C ASN A 13 50.50 -15.60 18.18
N PRO A 14 50.21 -14.34 18.55
CA PRO A 14 50.11 -13.95 19.94
C PRO A 14 48.64 -13.63 20.27
N ASP A 15 48.04 -14.59 20.96
CA ASP A 15 46.79 -14.44 21.67
C ASP A 15 47.06 -13.79 23.05
N ARG A 16 46.06 -13.03 23.53
CA ARG A 16 45.67 -12.85 24.95
C ARG A 16 45.80 -11.47 25.63
N ARG A 17 44.63 -11.12 26.16
CA ARG A 17 44.28 -10.35 27.38
C ARG A 17 44.15 -8.84 27.24
N ARG A 18 42.90 -8.38 27.28
CA ARG A 18 42.37 -7.52 28.35
C ARG A 18 40.84 -7.63 28.39
N GLU A 19 40.36 -8.37 29.38
CA GLU A 19 39.02 -8.18 29.97
C GLU A 19 39.06 -6.96 30.92
N ASP A 20 37.87 -6.49 31.27
CA ASP A 20 37.52 -5.52 32.31
C ASP A 20 37.55 -4.02 31.97
N SER A 21 36.37 -3.47 31.66
CA SER A 21 35.76 -2.43 32.51
C SER A 21 34.30 -2.18 32.13
N GLU A 22 33.41 -2.78 32.91
CA GLU A 22 32.05 -2.30 33.09
C GLU A 22 32.03 -1.03 33.95
N ALA A 23 30.90 -0.31 33.92
CA ALA A 23 30.54 0.85 34.72
C ALA A 23 31.14 2.21 34.29
N ASN A 24 30.33 2.98 33.55
CA ASN A 24 29.79 4.28 34.00
C ASN A 24 29.23 5.06 32.80
N ARG A 25 28.01 4.74 32.34
CA ARG A 25 27.22 5.64 31.47
C ARG A 25 25.87 5.90 32.13
N ARG A 26 25.81 7.00 32.87
CA ARG A 26 24.57 7.57 33.41
C ARG A 26 23.60 7.88 32.27
N PRO A 27 22.29 7.62 32.41
CA PRO A 27 21.31 8.01 31.40
C PRO A 27 21.18 9.54 31.36
N PRO A 28 20.94 10.14 30.18
CA PRO A 28 20.69 11.57 30.10
C PRO A 28 19.36 11.91 30.78
N ARG A 29 19.38 12.99 31.57
CA ARG A 29 18.26 13.50 32.33
C ARG A 29 17.10 13.89 31.41
N ARG A 30 15.88 13.43 31.74
CA ARG A 30 14.64 13.91 31.13
C ARG A 30 14.47 15.40 31.43
N HIS A 31 14.55 16.23 30.40
CA HIS A 31 14.08 17.61 30.49
C HIS A 31 12.55 17.61 30.38
N HIS A 32 11.91 18.06 31.45
CA HIS A 32 10.50 18.40 31.49
C HIS A 32 10.31 19.67 30.64
N VAL A 33 9.73 19.54 29.46
CA VAL A 33 9.25 20.66 28.66
C VAL A 33 7.73 20.70 28.82
N THR A 34 7.27 21.64 29.64
CA THR A 34 5.87 22.07 29.69
C THR A 34 5.60 22.93 28.46
N GLY A 35 4.71 22.46 27.57
CA GLY A 35 4.41 23.15 26.32
C GLY A 35 2.97 22.93 25.85
N GLY A 36 2.10 23.84 26.31
CA GLY A 36 0.94 24.41 25.62
C GLY A 36 0.09 23.52 24.71
N ASP A 37 -1.04 23.07 25.26
CA ASP A 37 -2.21 22.60 24.51
C ASP A 37 -2.77 23.77 23.65
N SER A 38 -2.65 23.67 22.32
CA SER A 38 -3.26 24.60 21.37
C SER A 38 -4.33 23.88 20.56
N ARG A 39 -5.39 23.43 21.23
CA ARG A 39 -6.68 23.12 20.60
C ARG A 39 -7.28 24.42 20.06
N ARG A 40 -7.12 24.67 18.75
CA ARG A 40 -7.98 25.62 18.04
C ARG A 40 -9.36 24.99 17.88
N HIS A 41 -10.27 25.35 18.78
CA HIS A 41 -11.70 25.18 18.61
C HIS A 41 -12.15 26.03 17.41
N LEU A 42 -12.52 25.38 16.30
CA LEU A 42 -13.37 25.97 15.29
C LEU A 42 -14.78 26.09 15.88
N GLN A 43 -15.17 27.33 16.10
CA GLN A 43 -16.42 27.75 16.72
C GLN A 43 -17.57 27.56 15.72
N LEU A 44 -18.49 26.64 16.01
CA LEU A 44 -19.75 26.48 15.25
C LEU A 44 -20.68 27.65 15.59
N ALA A 45 -21.23 28.29 14.55
CA ALA A 45 -22.21 29.36 14.68
C ALA A 45 -23.53 28.86 15.33
N PRO A 46 -24.25 29.72 16.07
CA PRO A 46 -25.46 29.32 16.78
C PRO A 46 -26.67 29.15 15.84
N SER A 47 -27.47 28.11 16.11
CA SER A 47 -28.76 27.86 15.48
C SER A 47 -29.80 28.96 15.82
N PRO A 48 -30.69 29.34 14.90
CA PRO A 48 -31.75 30.30 15.20
C PRO A 48 -32.81 29.69 16.14
N ARG A 49 -33.24 30.52 17.09
CA ARG A 49 -34.25 30.23 18.12
C ARG A 49 -35.64 30.09 17.49
N ALA A 50 -36.42 29.11 17.96
CA ALA A 50 -37.84 29.01 17.71
C ALA A 50 -38.63 29.91 18.67
N CYS A 51 -39.57 30.69 18.15
CA CYS A 51 -40.58 31.41 18.93
C CYS A 51 -41.87 30.57 19.06
N PRO A 52 -42.58 30.57 20.20
CA PRO A 52 -43.83 29.82 20.37
C PRO A 52 -45.06 30.72 20.14
N GLY A 53 -46.11 30.16 19.54
CA GLY A 53 -47.46 30.75 19.64
C GLY A 53 -48.47 30.39 18.55
N CYS A 54 -49.55 29.73 18.97
CA CYS A 54 -50.91 29.63 18.40
C CYS A 54 -51.24 28.54 17.35
N ALA A 55 -52.17 27.66 17.77
CA ALA A 55 -52.96 26.70 17.01
C ALA A 55 -53.88 27.41 15.97
N VAL A 56 -54.43 26.79 14.92
CA VAL A 56 -55.53 25.81 14.90
C VAL A 56 -55.73 25.27 13.45
N HIS A 57 -56.02 23.96 13.34
CA HIS A 57 -56.70 23.16 12.28
C HIS A 57 -56.89 23.69 10.84
N CYS A 58 -56.53 22.84 9.85
CA CYS A 58 -57.46 22.24 8.87
C CYS A 58 -56.76 21.14 8.05
N GLY A 59 -57.47 20.06 7.73
CA GLY A 59 -56.94 18.91 7.01
C GLY A 59 -56.73 19.16 5.51
N SER A 60 -55.82 18.41 4.90
CA SER A 60 -56.04 17.70 3.63
C SER A 60 -54.75 17.03 3.15
N SER A 61 -54.92 15.86 2.55
CA SER A 61 -53.97 15.18 1.66
C SER A 61 -52.60 14.86 2.24
N GLY A 62 -52.45 13.61 2.70
CA GLY A 62 -51.14 12.98 2.86
C GLY A 62 -50.44 12.88 1.51
N LYS A 63 -49.72 13.95 1.13
CA LYS A 63 -48.62 13.84 0.18
C LYS A 63 -47.49 13.14 0.93
N MET A 64 -47.32 11.84 0.70
CA MET A 64 -46.03 11.21 0.96
C MET A 64 -45.03 11.86 0.01
N ALA A 65 -44.36 12.90 0.50
CA ALA A 65 -43.16 13.40 -0.15
C ALA A 65 -42.16 12.25 -0.17
N ALA A 66 -41.89 11.71 -1.36
CA ALA A 66 -40.75 10.85 -1.59
C ALA A 66 -39.52 11.65 -1.17
N ALA A 67 -38.96 11.32 0.00
CA ALA A 67 -37.70 11.88 0.42
C ALA A 67 -36.68 11.55 -0.68
N ALA A 68 -36.16 12.57 -1.34
CA ALA A 68 -35.01 12.40 -2.22
C ALA A 68 -33.93 11.70 -1.39
N ALA A 69 -33.61 10.46 -1.74
CA ALA A 69 -32.67 9.65 -0.99
C ALA A 69 -31.29 10.35 -1.06
N GLY A 70 -30.99 11.13 -0.03
CA GLY A 70 -29.74 11.85 0.08
C GLY A 70 -28.58 10.89 0.24
N LEU A 71 -27.42 11.27 -0.31
CA LEU A 71 -26.17 10.56 -0.06
C LEU A 71 -25.86 10.65 1.44
N SER A 72 -25.72 9.49 2.09
CA SER A 72 -25.43 9.41 3.52
C SER A 72 -24.30 8.44 3.80
N TRP A 73 -23.43 8.84 4.73
CA TRP A 73 -22.36 7.99 5.23
C TRP A 73 -22.90 7.04 6.30
N ARG A 74 -22.48 5.77 6.23
CA ARG A 74 -22.77 4.78 7.25
C ARG A 74 -21.52 3.95 7.54
N ARG A 75 -21.21 3.81 8.83
CA ARG A 75 -20.22 2.83 9.29
C ARG A 75 -20.84 1.43 9.21
N VAL A 76 -20.17 0.50 8.53
CA VAL A 76 -20.51 -0.92 8.59
C VAL A 76 -19.92 -1.48 9.89
N SER A 77 -20.78 -1.94 10.80
CA SER A 77 -20.36 -2.41 12.14
C SER A 77 -20.72 -3.87 12.43
N SER A 78 -21.61 -4.47 11.64
CA SER A 78 -22.00 -5.88 11.77
C SER A 78 -21.27 -6.68 10.71
N PHE A 79 -20.16 -7.30 11.08
CA PHE A 79 -19.41 -8.23 10.25
C PHE A 79 -18.76 -9.33 11.09
N THR A 80 -18.38 -10.42 10.45
CA THR A 80 -17.69 -11.55 11.09
C THR A 80 -16.39 -11.91 10.37
N GLY A 81 -15.57 -12.78 10.97
CA GLY A 81 -14.34 -13.30 10.35
C GLY A 81 -13.07 -12.49 10.65
N PRO A 82 -11.92 -12.87 10.05
CA PRO A 82 -10.63 -12.22 10.28
C PRO A 82 -10.57 -10.81 9.68
N VAL A 83 -10.71 -9.80 10.53
CA VAL A 83 -10.73 -8.39 10.12
C VAL A 83 -9.29 -7.89 9.93
N PRO A 84 -8.99 -7.14 8.85
CA PRO A 84 -7.66 -6.59 8.66
C PRO A 84 -7.28 -5.62 9.78
N ARG A 85 -6.05 -5.74 10.30
CA ARG A 85 -5.45 -4.75 11.21
C ARG A 85 -5.51 -3.33 10.63
N SER A 86 -5.58 -2.31 11.50
CA SER A 86 -5.49 -0.90 11.12
C SER A 86 -4.20 -0.62 10.35
N ARG A 87 -4.33 0.00 9.17
CA ARG A 87 -3.22 0.22 8.24
C ARG A 87 -3.50 1.39 7.30
N HIS A 88 -2.45 2.04 6.80
CA HIS A 88 -2.54 3.04 5.73
C HIS A 88 -1.77 2.58 4.49
N GLY A 89 -2.00 3.25 3.35
CA GLY A 89 -1.36 2.90 2.09
C GLY A 89 -1.74 1.52 1.54
N HIS A 90 -2.75 0.87 2.10
CA HIS A 90 -3.39 -0.30 1.51
C HIS A 90 -4.18 0.11 0.28
N ARG A 91 -4.52 -0.86 -0.56
CA ARG A 91 -5.40 -0.63 -1.70
C ARG A 91 -6.56 -1.61 -1.67
N ALA A 92 -7.66 -1.20 -2.29
CA ALA A 92 -8.88 -1.98 -2.37
C ALA A 92 -9.43 -1.96 -3.81
N VAL A 93 -9.98 -3.09 -4.24
CA VAL A 93 -10.79 -3.20 -5.46
C VAL A 93 -12.08 -3.95 -5.15
N ALA A 94 -13.09 -3.73 -5.98
CA ALA A 94 -14.33 -4.50 -5.93
C ALA A 94 -14.41 -5.47 -7.11
N ILE A 95 -14.73 -6.73 -6.83
CA ILE A 95 -15.08 -7.74 -7.84
C ILE A 95 -16.43 -8.31 -7.44
N ARG A 96 -17.48 -7.90 -8.15
CA ARG A 96 -18.88 -8.24 -7.82
C ARG A 96 -19.19 -7.89 -6.35
N GLU A 97 -19.55 -8.87 -5.52
CA GLU A 97 -19.88 -8.72 -4.11
C GLU A 97 -18.64 -8.72 -3.19
N LEU A 98 -17.45 -8.88 -3.75
CA LEU A 98 -16.21 -8.96 -2.98
C LEU A 98 -15.48 -7.62 -2.99
N VAL A 99 -15.09 -7.15 -1.80
CA VAL A 99 -14.12 -6.07 -1.62
C VAL A 99 -12.80 -6.72 -1.21
N ILE A 100 -11.79 -6.59 -2.05
CA ILE A 100 -10.48 -7.22 -1.87
C ILE A 100 -9.50 -6.14 -1.45
N ILE A 101 -8.79 -6.35 -0.34
CA ILE A 101 -7.82 -5.43 0.24
C ILE A 101 -6.47 -6.11 0.33
N PHE A 102 -5.43 -5.42 -0.14
CA PHE A 102 -4.06 -5.91 -0.08
C PHE A 102 -3.11 -4.83 0.43
N GLY A 103 -2.05 -5.29 1.11
CA GLY A 103 -0.94 -4.44 1.50
C GLY A 103 -1.26 -3.43 2.60
N GLY A 104 -0.49 -2.34 2.58
CA GLY A 104 -0.50 -1.28 3.57
C GLY A 104 0.20 -1.66 4.87
N GLY A 105 0.51 -0.66 5.69
CA GLY A 105 1.25 -0.90 6.93
C GLY A 105 0.89 0.10 8.03
N ASN A 106 1.33 -0.23 9.24
CA ASN A 106 1.42 0.66 10.38
C ASN A 106 2.59 0.18 11.24
N GLU A 107 2.42 -0.95 11.93
CA GLU A 107 3.46 -1.71 12.61
C GLU A 107 3.90 -2.88 11.72
N GLY A 108 4.72 -2.56 10.71
CA GLY A 108 5.10 -3.46 9.63
C GLY A 108 4.13 -3.40 8.43
N ILE A 109 4.60 -3.93 7.31
CA ILE A 109 3.84 -4.00 6.06
C ILE A 109 3.10 -5.33 6.00
N ALA A 110 1.80 -5.27 5.75
CA ALA A 110 0.98 -6.45 5.63
C ALA A 110 1.12 -7.09 4.25
N ASP A 111 1.20 -8.41 4.23
CA ASP A 111 1.30 -9.28 3.04
C ASP A 111 0.05 -10.15 2.84
N GLU A 112 -0.92 -10.09 3.75
CA GLU A 112 -2.16 -10.85 3.69
C GLU A 112 -3.21 -10.18 2.78
N LEU A 113 -3.81 -10.97 1.89
CA LEU A 113 -4.99 -10.58 1.11
C LEU A 113 -6.25 -10.78 1.95
N HIS A 114 -6.96 -9.69 2.25
CA HIS A 114 -8.25 -9.75 2.95
C HIS A 114 -9.39 -9.57 1.98
N VAL A 115 -10.46 -10.33 2.15
CA VAL A 115 -11.64 -10.24 1.29
C VAL A 115 -12.87 -10.07 2.16
N TYR A 116 -13.68 -9.06 1.87
CA TYR A 116 -14.97 -8.84 2.46
C TYR A 116 -16.07 -9.18 1.47
N ASN A 117 -16.98 -10.08 1.86
CA ASN A 117 -18.18 -10.37 1.10
C ASN A 117 -19.32 -9.45 1.59
N THR A 118 -19.82 -8.60 0.69
CA THR A 118 -20.86 -7.60 1.00
C THR A 118 -22.26 -8.20 1.18
N VAL A 119 -22.49 -9.43 0.70
CA VAL A 119 -23.76 -10.16 0.87
C VAL A 119 -23.80 -10.83 2.23
N THR A 120 -22.74 -11.55 2.60
CA THR A 120 -22.69 -12.28 3.88
C THR A 120 -22.18 -11.43 5.04
N ASN A 121 -21.67 -10.23 4.76
CA ASN A 121 -20.98 -9.36 5.73
C ASN A 121 -19.86 -10.10 6.49
N GLN A 122 -19.05 -10.86 5.75
CA GLN A 122 -18.00 -11.67 6.33
C GLN A 122 -16.66 -11.36 5.68
N TRP A 123 -15.65 -11.13 6.53
CA TRP A 123 -14.25 -11.14 6.16
C TRP A 123 -13.72 -12.57 6.08
N PHE A 124 -12.82 -12.83 5.15
CA PHE A 124 -12.05 -14.07 5.11
C PHE A 124 -10.69 -13.85 4.46
N LEU A 125 -9.79 -14.80 4.72
CA LEU A 125 -8.48 -14.90 4.08
C LEU A 125 -8.54 -16.03 3.05
N PRO A 126 -8.53 -15.73 1.73
CA PRO A 126 -8.49 -16.77 0.73
C PRO A 126 -7.15 -17.53 0.78
N ALA A 127 -7.20 -18.84 0.50
CA ALA A 127 -6.01 -19.64 0.31
C ALA A 127 -5.33 -19.28 -1.02
N VAL A 128 -4.38 -18.35 -0.95
CA VAL A 128 -3.59 -17.90 -2.10
C VAL A 128 -2.43 -18.85 -2.40
N ARG A 129 -2.00 -18.92 -3.66
CA ARG A 129 -0.87 -19.74 -4.12
C ARG A 129 -0.16 -19.10 -5.31
N GLY A 130 0.96 -19.68 -5.73
CA GLY A 130 1.77 -19.20 -6.85
C GLY A 130 2.86 -18.22 -6.39
N ASP A 131 3.17 -17.23 -7.23
CA ASP A 131 4.20 -16.23 -6.95
C ASP A 131 3.64 -15.12 -6.03
N ILE A 132 3.43 -15.45 -4.76
CA ILE A 132 2.81 -14.54 -3.78
C ILE A 132 3.71 -13.31 -3.60
N PRO A 133 3.21 -12.08 -3.85
CA PRO A 133 4.01 -10.87 -3.67
C PRO A 133 4.33 -10.64 -2.19
N PRO A 134 5.49 -10.03 -1.87
CA PRO A 134 5.71 -9.49 -0.54
C PRO A 134 4.67 -8.39 -0.25
N GLY A 135 4.40 -8.14 1.03
CA GLY A 135 3.57 -7.01 1.44
C GLY A 135 4.13 -5.69 0.92
N CYS A 136 3.24 -4.79 0.47
CA CYS A 136 3.64 -3.47 -0.01
C CYS A 136 2.65 -2.36 0.37
N ALA A 137 3.13 -1.14 0.57
CA ALA A 137 2.33 0.05 0.85
C ALA A 137 2.42 1.09 -0.27
N ALA A 138 1.36 1.87 -0.46
CA ALA A 138 1.25 2.92 -1.47
C ALA A 138 1.58 2.43 -2.91
N HIS A 139 1.22 1.19 -3.21
CA HIS A 139 1.38 0.55 -4.52
C HIS A 139 0.22 0.91 -5.47
N GLY A 140 0.35 0.55 -6.74
CA GLY A 140 -0.73 0.56 -7.73
C GLY A 140 -1.55 -0.72 -7.65
N PHE A 141 -2.88 -0.61 -7.72
CA PHE A 141 -3.79 -1.75 -7.54
C PHE A 141 -5.04 -1.55 -8.40
N VAL A 142 -5.19 -2.34 -9.45
CA VAL A 142 -6.29 -2.19 -10.42
C VAL A 142 -6.91 -3.54 -10.74
N CYS A 143 -8.19 -3.53 -11.10
CA CYS A 143 -8.95 -4.74 -11.41
C CYS A 143 -9.42 -4.73 -12.86
N ASP A 144 -9.02 -5.75 -13.62
CA ASP A 144 -9.47 -6.04 -14.98
C ASP A 144 -10.30 -7.34 -14.98
N GLY A 145 -11.62 -7.19 -14.92
CA GLY A 145 -12.56 -8.30 -14.80
C GLY A 145 -12.39 -9.08 -13.48
N THR A 146 -11.67 -10.20 -13.54
CA THR A 146 -11.32 -11.02 -12.36
C THR A 146 -9.81 -11.09 -12.11
N ARG A 147 -9.02 -10.34 -12.88
CA ARG A 147 -7.58 -10.20 -12.73
C ARG A 147 -7.31 -8.92 -11.95
N ILE A 148 -6.42 -9.00 -10.97
CA ILE A 148 -5.97 -7.83 -10.21
C ILE A 148 -4.48 -7.64 -10.49
N LEU A 149 -4.09 -6.45 -10.89
CA LEU A 149 -2.69 -6.08 -11.13
C LEU A 149 -2.16 -5.25 -9.96
N VAL A 150 -0.97 -5.60 -9.50
CA VAL A 150 -0.26 -4.92 -8.41
C VAL A 150 1.09 -4.45 -8.92
N PHE A 151 1.34 -3.15 -8.88
CA PHE A 151 2.60 -2.57 -9.34
C PHE A 151 3.27 -1.73 -8.26
N GLY A 152 4.55 -2.02 -8.04
CA GLY A 152 5.44 -1.24 -7.19
C GLY A 152 5.01 -1.10 -5.73
N GLY A 153 5.26 0.08 -5.16
CA GLY A 153 5.04 0.40 -3.76
C GLY A 153 6.27 0.19 -2.87
N MET A 154 6.13 0.58 -1.61
CA MET A 154 7.14 0.40 -0.57
C MET A 154 7.04 -0.99 0.02
N VAL A 155 8.10 -1.79 -0.10
CA VAL A 155 8.18 -3.16 0.44
C VAL A 155 8.91 -3.21 1.78
N GLU A 156 9.70 -2.18 2.06
CA GLU A 156 10.38 -1.93 3.32
C GLU A 156 10.72 -0.44 3.37
N TYR A 157 11.02 0.10 4.55
CA TYR A 157 11.40 1.51 4.65
C TYR A 157 12.58 1.83 3.72
N GLY A 158 12.44 2.86 2.88
CA GLY A 158 13.43 3.24 1.88
C GLY A 158 13.56 2.31 0.66
N ARG A 159 12.98 1.10 0.70
CA ARG A 159 13.06 0.12 -0.39
C ARG A 159 11.74 0.01 -1.15
N TYR A 160 11.78 0.40 -2.42
CA TYR A 160 10.60 0.40 -3.29
C TYR A 160 10.71 -0.71 -4.33
N SER A 161 9.57 -1.10 -4.89
CA SER A 161 9.48 -2.11 -5.93
C SER A 161 9.02 -1.49 -7.25
N ASN A 162 9.39 -2.13 -8.36
CA ASN A 162 8.75 -2.01 -9.68
C ASN A 162 8.30 -3.39 -10.21
N ASP A 163 8.19 -4.38 -9.34
CA ASP A 163 7.62 -5.66 -9.72
C ASP A 163 6.13 -5.49 -10.08
N LEU A 164 5.70 -6.28 -11.07
CA LEU A 164 4.30 -6.43 -11.44
C LEU A 164 3.82 -7.83 -11.08
N TYR A 165 2.72 -7.90 -10.34
CA TYR A 165 2.03 -9.15 -10.02
C TYR A 165 0.62 -9.13 -10.56
N GLU A 166 0.13 -10.30 -10.95
CA GLU A 166 -1.26 -10.55 -11.34
C GLU A 166 -1.87 -11.59 -10.41
N LEU A 167 -3.05 -11.29 -9.85
CA LEU A 167 -3.89 -12.23 -9.13
C LEU A 167 -5.10 -12.59 -9.97
N GLN A 168 -5.27 -13.88 -10.24
CA GLN A 168 -6.53 -14.41 -10.77
C GLN A 168 -7.48 -14.70 -9.61
N ALA A 169 -8.43 -13.79 -9.33
CA ALA A 169 -9.29 -13.83 -8.14
C ALA A 169 -10.27 -15.02 -8.12
N SER A 170 -10.64 -15.57 -9.29
CA SER A 170 -11.51 -16.76 -9.38
C SER A 170 -10.89 -18.03 -8.78
N ARG A 171 -9.57 -18.07 -8.67
CA ARG A 171 -8.83 -19.23 -8.14
C ARG A 171 -7.77 -18.85 -7.11
N TRP A 172 -7.64 -17.58 -6.75
CA TRP A 172 -6.64 -17.05 -5.82
C TRP A 172 -5.20 -17.45 -6.18
N LEU A 173 -4.84 -17.35 -7.46
CA LEU A 173 -3.50 -17.66 -7.95
C LEU A 173 -2.76 -16.38 -8.33
N TRP A 174 -1.64 -16.14 -7.66
CA TRP A 174 -0.68 -15.11 -7.99
C TRP A 174 0.31 -15.57 -9.05
N LYS A 175 0.71 -14.63 -9.91
CA LYS A 175 1.78 -14.79 -10.88
C LYS A 175 2.61 -13.52 -10.91
N LYS A 176 3.94 -13.66 -10.86
CA LYS A 176 4.84 -12.54 -11.13
C LYS A 176 4.93 -12.36 -12.64
N VAL A 177 4.66 -11.16 -13.11
CA VAL A 177 4.60 -10.84 -14.54
C VAL A 177 5.79 -9.99 -14.91
N LYS A 178 6.37 -10.28 -16.07
CA LYS A 178 7.49 -9.52 -16.66
C LYS A 178 7.01 -8.91 -17.98
N PRO A 179 6.49 -7.68 -17.96
CA PRO A 179 6.09 -6.98 -19.19
C PRO A 179 7.30 -6.73 -20.08
N GLN A 180 7.07 -6.66 -21.39
CA GLN A 180 8.08 -6.16 -22.31
C GLN A 180 8.45 -4.71 -21.97
N ALA A 181 9.74 -4.38 -22.12
CA ALA A 181 10.23 -3.03 -21.98
C ALA A 181 9.64 -2.12 -23.09
N PRO A 182 9.52 -0.80 -22.83
CA PRO A 182 9.09 0.12 -23.87
C PRO A 182 10.11 0.18 -25.01
N SER A 183 9.62 0.43 -26.22
CA SER A 183 10.49 0.57 -27.41
C SER A 183 11.41 1.79 -27.35
N THR A 184 11.04 2.79 -26.55
CA THR A 184 11.82 3.99 -26.27
C THR A 184 11.91 4.20 -24.76
N GLY A 185 13.08 4.64 -24.29
CA GLY A 185 13.32 4.88 -22.87
C GLY A 185 13.49 3.61 -22.03
N SER A 186 13.34 3.76 -20.72
CA SER A 186 13.43 2.67 -19.74
C SER A 186 12.04 2.34 -19.18
N PRO A 187 11.81 1.10 -18.70
CA PRO A 187 10.57 0.77 -17.99
C PRO A 187 10.45 1.59 -16.69
N PRO A 188 9.25 1.68 -16.10
CA PRO A 188 9.07 2.41 -14.85
C PRO A 188 10.00 1.91 -13.74
N CYS A 189 10.77 2.83 -13.16
CA CYS A 189 11.64 2.56 -12.02
C CYS A 189 10.86 2.18 -10.75
N PRO A 190 11.52 1.59 -9.74
CA PRO A 190 10.92 1.36 -8.42
C PRO A 190 10.34 2.64 -7.83
N ARG A 191 9.10 2.58 -7.35
CA ARG A 191 8.35 3.77 -6.91
C ARG A 191 7.18 3.44 -6.01
N LEU A 192 6.76 4.43 -5.20
CA LEU A 192 5.51 4.40 -4.44
C LEU A 192 4.68 5.67 -4.68
N GLY A 193 3.42 5.66 -4.24
CA GLY A 193 2.56 6.85 -4.26
C GLY A 193 2.18 7.34 -5.66
N HIS A 194 2.45 6.54 -6.70
CA HIS A 194 2.04 6.83 -8.07
C HIS A 194 0.54 6.59 -8.26
N SER A 195 -0.04 7.19 -9.30
CA SER A 195 -1.36 6.77 -9.77
C SER A 195 -1.21 5.56 -10.70
N PHE A 196 -2.15 4.64 -10.61
CA PHE A 196 -2.23 3.47 -11.47
C PHE A 196 -3.71 3.21 -11.77
N SER A 197 -4.11 3.43 -13.02
CA SER A 197 -5.52 3.46 -13.42
C SER A 197 -5.74 2.59 -14.64
N LEU A 198 -6.76 1.72 -14.61
CA LEU A 198 -7.17 0.92 -15.76
C LEU A 198 -8.19 1.70 -16.61
N TYR A 199 -7.96 1.75 -17.93
CA TYR A 199 -8.96 2.21 -18.89
C TYR A 199 -8.88 1.40 -20.17
N GLY A 200 -10.01 0.83 -20.59
CA GLY A 200 -10.05 -0.14 -21.69
C GLY A 200 -9.15 -1.34 -21.37
N ASN A 201 -8.20 -1.61 -22.25
CA ASN A 201 -7.21 -2.68 -22.10
C ASN A 201 -5.82 -2.17 -21.70
N LYS A 202 -5.73 -0.97 -21.11
CA LYS A 202 -4.44 -0.40 -20.68
C LYS A 202 -4.47 0.07 -19.24
N CYS A 203 -3.37 -0.12 -18.53
CA CYS A 203 -3.13 0.58 -17.28
C CYS A 203 -2.24 1.80 -17.53
N TYR A 204 -2.62 2.92 -16.94
CA TYR A 204 -1.89 4.18 -17.02
C TYR A 204 -1.19 4.43 -15.70
N LEU A 205 0.11 4.67 -15.77
CA LEU A 205 0.96 4.96 -14.61
C LEU A 205 1.47 6.40 -14.72
N PHE A 206 1.27 7.20 -13.67
CA PHE A 206 1.80 8.57 -13.63
C PHE A 206 2.50 8.86 -12.31
N GLY A 207 3.70 9.44 -12.42
CA GLY A 207 4.46 10.02 -11.34
C GLY A 207 4.80 9.06 -10.19
N GLY A 208 4.67 9.56 -8.97
CA GLY A 208 5.07 8.89 -7.73
C GLY A 208 6.41 9.38 -7.20
N LEU A 209 7.00 8.59 -6.29
CA LEU A 209 8.25 8.89 -5.62
C LEU A 209 9.19 7.68 -5.72
N ALA A 210 10.42 7.93 -6.17
CA ALA A 210 11.53 6.97 -6.16
C ALA A 210 12.52 7.32 -5.04
N ASN A 211 13.37 6.36 -4.66
CA ASN A 211 14.53 6.58 -3.81
C ASN A 211 15.77 6.51 -4.70
N GLU A 212 16.60 7.54 -4.69
CA GLU A 212 17.87 7.56 -5.45
C GLU A 212 19.04 6.98 -4.65
N SER A 213 18.85 6.75 -3.36
CA SER A 213 19.88 6.12 -2.54
C SER A 213 19.85 4.60 -2.71
N GLU A 214 21.03 4.03 -2.90
CA GLU A 214 21.26 2.58 -2.81
C GLU A 214 21.37 2.10 -1.34
N ASP A 215 21.57 3.02 -0.39
CA ASP A 215 21.60 2.71 1.04
C ASP A 215 20.17 2.71 1.60
N SER A 216 19.72 1.57 2.12
CA SER A 216 18.38 1.43 2.72
C SER A 216 18.15 2.32 3.94
N ASN A 217 19.23 2.78 4.60
CA ASN A 217 19.13 3.68 5.74
C ASN A 217 19.04 5.16 5.34
N ASN A 218 19.25 5.47 4.06
CA ASN A 218 19.19 6.81 3.54
C ASN A 218 18.07 6.91 2.50
N ASN A 219 17.20 7.89 2.64
CA ASN A 219 16.12 8.10 1.70
C ASN A 219 16.33 9.43 0.99
N VAL A 220 16.70 9.36 -0.29
CA VAL A 220 16.86 10.52 -1.17
C VAL A 220 15.66 10.53 -2.11
N PRO A 221 14.57 11.24 -1.75
CA PRO A 221 13.34 11.17 -2.52
C PRO A 221 13.48 11.93 -3.84
N ARG A 222 13.18 11.24 -4.95
CA ARG A 222 12.95 11.87 -6.25
C ARG A 222 11.47 11.79 -6.62
N TYR A 223 10.85 12.95 -6.79
CA TYR A 223 9.49 13.06 -7.30
C TYR A 223 9.46 12.85 -8.81
N LEU A 224 8.48 12.09 -9.27
CA LEU A 224 8.35 11.69 -10.66
C LEU A 224 7.15 12.38 -11.30
N ASN A 225 7.30 12.73 -12.58
CA ASN A 225 6.25 13.28 -13.44
C ASN A 225 6.16 12.52 -14.78
N ASP A 226 6.75 11.32 -14.85
CA ASP A 226 6.72 10.45 -16.02
C ASP A 226 5.36 9.78 -16.18
N PHE A 227 5.03 9.42 -17.42
CA PHE A 227 3.75 8.83 -17.80
C PHE A 227 3.98 7.59 -18.67
N TYR A 228 3.35 6.48 -18.31
CA TYR A 228 3.47 5.21 -19.03
C TYR A 228 2.10 4.59 -19.27
N GLU A 229 2.02 3.80 -20.33
CA GLU A 229 0.94 2.84 -20.54
C GLU A 229 1.48 1.42 -20.35
N LEU A 230 0.65 0.54 -19.80
CA LEU A 230 0.85 -0.91 -19.73
C LEU A 230 -0.25 -1.57 -20.54
N GLU A 231 0.11 -2.16 -21.67
CA GLU A 231 -0.85 -2.84 -22.54
C GLU A 231 -1.24 -4.20 -21.96
N LEU A 232 -2.55 -4.46 -21.87
CA LEU A 232 -3.11 -5.73 -21.46
C LEU A 232 -3.74 -6.44 -22.67
N GLN A 233 -3.57 -7.75 -22.71
CA GLN A 233 -4.22 -8.60 -23.69
C GLN A 233 -5.26 -9.48 -23.00
N HIS A 234 -6.46 -9.49 -23.57
CA HIS A 234 -7.57 -10.29 -23.09
C HIS A 234 -7.18 -11.78 -23.11
N GLY A 235 -7.30 -12.45 -21.97
CA GLY A 235 -7.03 -13.88 -21.83
C GLY A 235 -5.55 -14.31 -21.75
N SER A 236 -4.59 -13.51 -22.21
CA SER A 236 -3.15 -13.88 -22.20
C SER A 236 -2.30 -13.14 -21.17
N GLY A 237 -2.80 -12.04 -20.58
CA GLY A 237 -2.12 -11.33 -19.50
C GLY A 237 -1.62 -9.95 -19.91
N VAL A 238 -0.46 -9.58 -19.37
CA VAL A 238 0.19 -8.29 -19.62
C VAL A 238 1.15 -8.41 -20.80
N VAL A 239 1.13 -7.43 -21.71
CA VAL A 239 1.99 -7.39 -22.90
C VAL A 239 3.28 -6.65 -22.60
N GLY A 240 3.21 -5.35 -22.33
CA GLY A 240 4.39 -4.51 -22.24
C GLY A 240 4.10 -3.06 -21.86
N TRP A 241 5.15 -2.38 -21.41
CA TRP A 241 5.13 -0.95 -21.15
C TRP A 241 5.32 -0.17 -22.45
N SER A 242 4.75 1.03 -22.53
CA SER A 242 5.04 2.02 -23.56
C SER A 242 5.08 3.42 -22.95
N ILE A 243 5.80 4.33 -23.60
CA ILE A 243 5.81 5.75 -23.27
C ILE A 243 4.96 6.45 -24.33
N PRO A 244 3.76 6.95 -23.99
CA PRO A 244 2.87 7.57 -24.96
C PRO A 244 3.48 8.87 -25.48
N VAL A 245 3.30 9.13 -26.78
CA VAL A 245 3.72 10.39 -27.40
C VAL A 245 2.67 11.45 -27.07
N THR A 246 3.01 12.35 -26.16
CA THR A 246 2.18 13.53 -25.86
C THR A 246 2.46 14.60 -26.92
N LYS A 247 1.42 15.01 -27.65
CA LYS A 247 1.48 16.17 -28.56
C LYS A 247 1.11 17.46 -27.84
#